data_AF-A0AAD9MPC2-F1
#
_entry.id   AF-A0AAD9MPC2-F1
#
_cell.length_a   1.000
_cell.length_b   1.000
_cell.length_c   1.000
_cell.angle_alpha   90.00
_cell.angle_beta   90.00
_cell.angle_gamma   90.00
#
_symmetry.space_group_name_H-M   'P 1'
#
loop_
_entity.id
_entity.type
_entity.pdbx_description
1 polymer ?
#
loop_
_entity_poly.entity_id
_entity_poly.type
_entity_poly.pdbx_seq_one_letter_code
_entity_poly.pdbx_strand_id
1 'polypeptide(L)'
;MATGGIYEELSDITSCEICFEPLEQRRPRTLNCLHVFCEDCLQHLLDDVKAKNPQNPDSIRCPVCSQTTQVPGGSSASLPLSFYLSKVQNVRKQLEERHKLYAISVIDDPTLLCQIKTGGWINDIEYLDNGQLVVCMWMV
;
A
#
# COMPACT_ATOMS: atom_id res chain seq x y z
N MET A 1 3.92 20.12 0.06
CA MET A 1 4.00 18.89 0.86
C MET A 1 2.59 18.38 1.14
N ALA A 2 1.97 17.60 0.25
CA ALA A 2 0.62 17.06 0.50
C ALA A 2 0.35 15.73 -0.21
N THR A 3 1.12 15.44 -1.27
CA THR A 3 0.98 14.17 -2.00
C THR A 3 1.67 13.01 -1.29
N GLY A 4 2.75 13.23 -0.52
CA GLY A 4 3.46 12.15 0.18
C GLY A 4 2.61 11.33 1.14
N GLY A 5 1.67 11.96 1.85
CA GLY A 5 0.83 11.27 2.84
C GLY A 5 -0.12 10.23 2.24
N ILE A 6 -0.69 10.50 1.06
CA ILE A 6 -1.67 9.57 0.45
C ILE A 6 -1.01 8.30 -0.10
N TYR A 7 0.25 8.36 -0.58
CA TYR A 7 0.96 7.19 -1.10
C TYR A 7 1.48 6.28 0.01
N GLU A 8 1.88 6.87 1.13
CA GLU A 8 2.32 6.13 2.31
C GLU A 8 1.13 5.33 2.89
N GLU A 9 -0.02 5.98 3.10
CA GLU A 9 -1.26 5.32 3.54
C GLU A 9 -1.78 4.25 2.57
N LEU A 10 -1.60 4.46 1.25
CA LEU A 10 -1.95 3.46 0.23
C LEU A 10 -1.01 2.24 0.24
N SER A 11 0.24 2.41 0.68
CA SER A 11 1.24 1.35 0.75
C SER A 11 0.96 0.40 1.91
N ASP A 12 0.50 0.95 3.03
CA ASP A 12 0.12 0.19 4.23
C ASP A 12 -1.05 -0.75 3.94
N ILE A 13 -2.08 -0.27 3.22
CA ILE A 13 -3.27 -1.10 2.92
C ILE A 13 -3.07 -2.13 1.78
N THR A 14 -1.93 -2.12 1.09
CA THR A 14 -1.65 -3.02 -0.05
C THR A 14 -0.51 -4.01 0.19
N SER A 15 0.04 -4.02 1.40
CA SER A 15 1.14 -4.87 1.83
C SER A 15 0.68 -5.80 2.95
N CYS A 16 1.33 -6.95 3.11
CA CYS A 16 1.01 -7.87 4.19
C CYS A 16 1.60 -7.37 5.51
N GLU A 17 0.81 -7.21 6.57
CA GLU A 17 1.28 -6.80 7.90
C GLU A 17 2.20 -7.82 8.62
N ILE A 18 2.39 -9.02 8.04
CA ILE A 18 3.25 -10.08 8.62
C ILE A 18 4.63 -10.10 7.95
N CYS A 19 4.66 -10.14 6.61
CA CYS A 19 5.91 -10.22 5.84
C CYS A 19 6.32 -8.90 5.19
N PHE A 20 5.47 -7.87 5.25
CA PHE A 20 5.65 -6.55 4.65
C PHE A 20 5.81 -6.57 3.12
N GLU A 21 5.42 -7.66 2.47
CA GLU A 21 5.51 -7.80 1.02
C GLU A 21 4.18 -7.47 0.31
N PRO A 22 4.24 -7.04 -0.96
CA PRO A 22 3.05 -6.63 -1.71
C PRO A 22 2.05 -7.78 -1.87
N LEU A 23 0.79 -7.52 -1.55
CA LEU A 23 -0.28 -8.52 -1.64
C LEU A 23 -0.67 -8.87 -3.09
N GLU A 24 -0.23 -8.10 -4.10
CA GLU A 24 -0.60 -8.29 -5.52
C GLU A 24 -0.33 -9.72 -6.02
N GLN A 25 0.79 -10.28 -5.59
CA GLN A 25 1.36 -11.52 -6.14
C GLN A 25 1.23 -12.69 -5.16
N ARG A 26 0.56 -12.50 -4.01
CA ARG A 26 0.63 -13.39 -2.85
C ARG A 26 -0.72 -13.98 -2.42
N ARG A 27 -1.68 -14.05 -3.36
CA ARG A 27 -3.05 -14.58 -3.16
C ARG A 27 -3.67 -14.13 -1.83
N PRO A 28 -3.94 -12.84 -1.68
CA PRO A 28 -4.34 -12.29 -0.39
C PRO A 28 -5.71 -12.83 0.05
N ARG A 29 -5.80 -13.21 1.33
CA ARG A 29 -6.99 -13.82 1.94
C ARG A 29 -7.51 -12.94 3.07
N THR A 30 -8.83 -12.92 3.23
CA THR A 30 -9.54 -12.08 4.20
C THR A 30 -9.97 -12.91 5.40
N LEU A 31 -9.66 -12.44 6.61
CA LEU A 31 -10.17 -13.00 7.86
C LEU A 31 -11.60 -12.52 8.15
N ASN A 32 -12.30 -13.11 9.14
CA ASN A 32 -13.65 -12.67 9.53
C ASN A 32 -13.70 -11.24 10.08
N CYS A 33 -12.55 -10.72 10.53
CA CYS A 33 -12.38 -9.34 10.96
C CYS A 33 -12.11 -8.35 9.81
N LEU A 34 -12.17 -8.80 8.56
CA LEU A 34 -11.89 -8.04 7.34
C LEU A 34 -10.43 -7.61 7.13
N HIS A 35 -9.50 -8.01 8.01
CA HIS A 35 -8.07 -7.85 7.74
C HIS A 35 -7.59 -8.86 6.71
N VAL A 36 -6.64 -8.40 5.88
CA VAL A 36 -6.15 -9.15 4.73
C VAL A 36 -4.66 -9.47 4.91
N PHE A 37 -4.28 -10.72 4.63
CA PHE A 37 -2.91 -11.20 4.73
C PHE A 37 -2.58 -12.10 3.55
N CYS A 38 -1.28 -12.37 3.35
CA CYS A 38 -0.80 -13.28 2.34
C CYS A 38 -1.20 -14.74 2.64
N GLU A 39 -1.50 -15.55 1.62
CA GLU A 39 -1.94 -16.95 1.81
C GLU A 39 -0.88 -17.78 2.58
N ASP A 40 0.39 -17.57 2.24
CA ASP A 40 1.53 -18.24 2.87
C ASP A 40 1.64 -17.87 4.36
N CYS A 41 1.48 -16.58 4.67
CA CYS A 41 1.56 -16.03 6.01
C CYS A 41 0.47 -16.63 6.92
N LEU A 42 -0.75 -16.77 6.38
CA LEU A 42 -1.86 -17.39 7.09
C LEU A 42 -1.67 -18.90 7.25
N GLN A 43 -1.05 -19.56 6.26
CA GLN A 43 -0.72 -20.99 6.37
C GLN A 43 0.32 -21.22 7.47
N HIS A 44 1.37 -20.39 7.54
CA HIS A 44 2.34 -20.44 8.62
C HIS A 44 1.70 -20.25 9.99
N LEU A 45 0.77 -19.30 10.14
CA LEU A 45 0.03 -19.12 11.39
C LEU A 45 -0.80 -20.36 11.77
N LEU A 46 -1.43 -21.02 10.80
CA LEU A 46 -2.16 -22.28 11.04
C LEU A 46 -1.21 -23.39 11.50
N ASP A 47 -0.05 -23.53 10.87
CA ASP A 47 0.91 -24.57 11.18
C ASP A 47 1.52 -24.36 12.58
N ASP A 48 1.78 -23.11 12.95
CA ASP A 48 2.19 -22.73 14.31
C ASP A 48 1.13 -23.07 15.36
N VAL A 49 -0.15 -22.83 15.06
CA VAL A 49 -1.27 -23.16 15.96
C VAL A 49 -1.41 -24.67 16.09
N LYS A 50 -1.29 -25.43 14.99
CA LYS A 50 -1.29 -26.90 15.02
C LYS A 50 -0.18 -27.46 15.92
N ALA A 51 1.02 -26.89 15.86
CA ALA A 51 2.15 -27.30 16.68
C ALA A 51 1.96 -26.96 18.17
N LYS A 52 1.42 -25.77 18.48
CA LYS A 52 1.29 -25.26 19.86
C LYS A 52 0.01 -25.68 20.56
N ASN A 53 -1.09 -25.86 19.83
CA ASN A 53 -2.41 -26.16 20.37
C ASN A 53 -3.16 -27.19 19.51
N PRO A 54 -2.87 -28.49 19.70
CA PRO A 54 -3.50 -29.58 18.93
C PRO A 54 -5.01 -29.70 19.12
N GLN A 55 -5.58 -29.06 20.15
CA GLN A 55 -7.02 -29.13 20.43
C GLN A 55 -7.85 -28.20 19.54
N ASN A 56 -7.23 -27.17 18.95
CA ASN A 56 -7.93 -26.23 18.05
C ASN A 56 -7.04 -25.83 16.86
N PRO A 57 -6.64 -26.80 16.02
CA PRO A 57 -5.66 -26.64 14.94
C PRO A 57 -6.11 -25.70 13.81
N ASP A 58 -7.41 -25.45 13.73
CA ASP A 58 -8.06 -24.80 12.58
C ASP A 58 -8.51 -23.37 12.89
N SER A 59 -7.84 -22.70 13.84
CA SER A 59 -8.17 -21.33 14.22
C SER A 59 -6.99 -20.39 14.08
N ILE A 60 -7.21 -19.24 13.45
CA ILE A 60 -6.22 -18.16 13.32
C ILE A 60 -6.66 -17.00 14.18
N ARG A 61 -5.76 -16.48 15.02
CA ARG A 61 -5.96 -15.20 15.71
C ARG A 61 -5.36 -14.08 14.87
N CYS A 62 -6.16 -13.07 14.53
CA CYS A 62 -5.69 -11.95 13.73
C CYS A 62 -4.55 -11.20 14.46
N PRO A 63 -3.39 -10.97 13.83
CA PRO A 63 -2.28 -10.21 14.44
C PRO A 63 -2.63 -8.74 14.74
N VAL A 64 -3.58 -8.16 14.01
CA VAL A 64 -3.92 -6.73 14.11
C VAL A 64 -4.97 -6.49 15.20
N CYS A 65 -6.08 -7.23 15.18
CA CYS A 65 -7.22 -6.98 16.09
C CYS A 65 -7.48 -8.11 17.10
N SER A 66 -6.64 -9.15 17.13
CA SER A 66 -6.78 -10.30 18.03
C SER A 66 -8.08 -11.13 17.87
N GLN A 67 -8.91 -10.87 16.87
CA GLN A 67 -10.13 -11.64 16.60
C GLN A 67 -9.80 -13.02 16.01
N THR A 68 -10.45 -14.06 16.52
CA THR A 68 -10.27 -15.43 16.04
C THR A 68 -11.14 -15.71 14.81
N THR A 69 -10.54 -16.27 13.78
CA THR A 69 -11.19 -16.77 12.57
C THR A 69 -11.04 -18.28 12.53
N GLN A 70 -12.16 -18.98 12.40
CA GLN A 70 -12.16 -20.43 12.17
C GLN A 70 -11.91 -20.70 10.69
N VAL A 71 -10.99 -21.61 10.39
CA VAL A 71 -10.57 -21.97 9.05
C VAL A 71 -11.02 -23.40 8.76
N PRO A 72 -12.23 -23.58 8.19
CA PRO A 72 -12.74 -24.92 7.90
C PRO A 72 -11.79 -25.65 6.94
N GLY A 73 -11.32 -26.82 7.36
CA GLY A 73 -10.39 -27.66 6.60
C GLY A 73 -8.90 -27.35 6.81
N GLY A 74 -8.55 -26.45 7.74
CA GLY A 74 -7.16 -26.28 8.21
C GLY A 74 -6.18 -25.74 7.17
N SER A 75 -6.68 -25.16 6.08
CA SER A 75 -5.89 -24.53 5.01
C SER A 75 -6.30 -23.09 4.83
N SER A 76 -5.32 -22.18 4.74
CA SER A 76 -5.59 -20.75 4.47
C SER A 76 -6.32 -20.53 3.14
N ALA A 77 -6.24 -21.50 2.21
CA ALA A 77 -6.92 -21.46 0.93
C ALA A 77 -8.47 -21.53 1.04
N SER A 78 -9.00 -21.99 2.17
CA SER A 78 -10.44 -22.00 2.45
C SER A 78 -11.01 -20.61 2.74
N LEU A 79 -10.15 -19.63 3.07
CA LEU A 79 -10.58 -18.26 3.36
C LEU A 79 -10.93 -17.49 2.08
N PRO A 80 -11.83 -16.50 2.13
CA PRO A 80 -12.16 -15.69 0.96
C PRO A 80 -10.94 -14.97 0.39
N LEU A 81 -10.74 -15.05 -0.93
CA LEU A 81 -9.78 -14.20 -1.65
C LEU A 81 -10.25 -12.74 -1.60
N SER A 82 -9.33 -11.82 -1.32
CA SER A 82 -9.62 -10.39 -1.39
C SER A 82 -9.42 -9.88 -2.82
N PHE A 83 -10.50 -9.87 -3.61
CA PHE A 83 -10.48 -9.33 -4.99
C PHE A 83 -10.45 -7.80 -5.06
N TYR A 84 -10.73 -7.11 -3.95
CA TYR A 84 -10.74 -5.64 -3.92
C TYR A 84 -9.33 -5.03 -4.00
N LEU A 85 -8.31 -5.71 -3.49
CA LEU A 85 -6.93 -5.21 -3.49
C LEU A 85 -6.39 -4.93 -4.89
N SER A 86 -6.77 -5.73 -5.89
CA SER A 86 -6.38 -5.52 -7.28
C SER A 86 -6.88 -4.17 -7.82
N LYS A 87 -8.08 -3.74 -7.42
CA LYS A 87 -8.64 -2.44 -7.82
C LYS A 87 -7.89 -1.29 -7.16
N VAL A 88 -7.62 -1.40 -5.86
CA VAL A 88 -6.86 -0.39 -5.10
C VAL A 88 -5.46 -0.22 -5.69
N GLN A 89 -4.77 -1.32 -6.00
CA GLN A 89 -3.44 -1.28 -6.61
C GLN A 89 -3.45 -0.69 -8.01
N ASN A 90 -4.48 -0.95 -8.82
CA ASN A 90 -4.61 -0.30 -10.12
C ASN A 90 -4.77 1.23 -9.98
N VAL A 91 -5.59 1.67 -9.02
CA VAL A 91 -5.73 3.11 -8.71
C VAL A 91 -4.39 3.69 -8.23
N ARG A 92 -3.63 2.96 -7.41
CA ARG A 92 -2.28 3.35 -6.97
C ARG A 92 -1.31 3.49 -8.16
N LYS A 93 -1.24 2.51 -9.05
CA LYS A 93 -0.42 2.57 -10.27
C LYS A 93 -0.79 3.77 -11.14
N GLN A 94 -2.09 4.04 -11.33
CA GLN A 94 -2.54 5.23 -12.06
C GLN A 94 -2.19 6.54 -11.35
N LEU A 95 -2.23 6.58 -10.02
CA LEU A 95 -1.78 7.71 -9.23
C LEU A 95 -0.27 7.92 -9.34
N GLU A 96 0.54 6.86 -9.27
CA GLU A 96 1.99 6.90 -9.43
C GLU A 96 2.37 7.39 -10.83
N GLU A 97 1.74 6.87 -11.89
CA GLU A 97 1.98 7.30 -13.27
C GLU A 97 1.54 8.75 -13.50
N ARG A 98 0.41 9.18 -12.92
CA ARG A 98 0.01 10.61 -12.96
C ARG A 98 0.99 11.52 -12.23
N HIS A 99 1.62 11.05 -11.16
CA HIS A 99 2.63 11.82 -10.44
C HIS A 99 3.98 11.84 -11.15
N LYS A 100 4.32 10.80 -11.92
CA LYS A 100 5.45 10.88 -12.87
C LYS A 100 5.18 11.90 -13.98
N LEU A 101 3.94 12.06 -14.41
CA LEU A 101 3.58 13.10 -15.38
C LEU A 101 3.63 14.51 -14.79
N TYR A 102 3.71 14.67 -13.46
CA TYR A 102 3.83 15.97 -12.79
C TYR A 102 5.01 15.98 -11.82
N ALA A 103 6.20 16.36 -12.29
CA ALA A 103 7.30 16.61 -11.38
C ALA A 103 6.99 17.89 -10.59
N ILE A 104 6.72 17.74 -9.28
CA ILE A 104 6.51 18.84 -8.34
C ILE A 104 7.88 19.17 -7.73
N SER A 105 8.59 20.15 -8.30
CA SER A 105 9.83 20.63 -7.70
C SER A 105 9.53 21.73 -6.69
N VAL A 106 9.96 21.52 -5.44
CA VAL A 106 9.96 22.57 -4.41
C VAL A 106 11.28 23.31 -4.54
N ILE A 107 11.20 24.62 -4.77
CA ILE A 107 12.37 25.48 -4.95
C ILE A 107 12.46 26.37 -3.71
N ASP A 108 13.48 26.14 -2.90
CA ASP A 108 13.75 26.93 -1.68
C ASP A 108 14.30 28.33 -1.99
N ASP A 109 14.93 28.52 -3.16
CA ASP A 109 15.40 29.82 -3.65
C ASP A 109 14.72 30.17 -4.99
N PRO A 110 13.75 31.11 -5.00
CA PRO A 110 12.99 31.48 -6.20
C PRO A 110 13.86 32.02 -7.36
N THR A 111 15.10 32.44 -7.11
CA THR A 111 16.00 32.93 -8.17
C THR A 111 16.62 31.79 -8.99
N LEU A 112 16.59 30.54 -8.47
CA LEU A 112 17.04 29.35 -9.19
C LEU A 112 16.08 28.88 -10.28
N LEU A 113 14.87 29.46 -10.38
CA LEU A 113 13.90 29.21 -11.46
C LEU A 113 14.54 29.32 -12.86
N CYS A 114 15.42 30.31 -13.08
CA CYS A 114 16.12 30.51 -14.36
C CYS A 114 17.21 29.46 -14.64
N GLN A 115 17.66 28.70 -13.64
CA GLN A 115 18.69 27.66 -13.76
C GLN A 115 18.09 26.26 -13.96
N ILE A 116 16.80 26.08 -13.69
CA ILE A 116 16.11 24.83 -13.97
C ILE A 116 15.98 24.72 -15.48
N LYS A 117 16.91 23.99 -16.10
CA LYS A 117 16.73 23.44 -17.44
C LYS A 117 15.61 22.41 -17.37
N THR A 118 14.37 22.88 -17.41
CA THR A 118 13.21 22.00 -17.48
C THR A 118 13.24 21.29 -18.82
N GLY A 119 13.50 19.99 -18.84
CA GLY A 119 13.36 19.14 -20.03
C GLY A 119 11.90 18.95 -20.49
N GLY A 120 10.96 19.74 -19.95
CA GLY A 120 9.52 19.64 -20.15
C GLY A 120 8.81 20.98 -19.97
N TRP A 121 7.49 21.00 -20.21
CA TRP A 121 6.66 22.21 -20.16
C TRP A 121 6.15 22.45 -18.74
N ILE A 122 6.27 23.70 -18.26
CA ILE A 122 5.70 24.13 -16.98
C ILE A 122 4.19 24.32 -17.17
N ASN A 123 3.37 23.65 -16.37
CA ASN A 123 1.92 23.79 -16.43
C ASN A 123 1.37 24.77 -15.39
N ASP A 124 1.95 24.76 -14.18
CA ASP A 124 1.48 25.63 -13.10
C ASP A 124 2.61 25.97 -12.12
N ILE A 125 2.50 27.13 -11.48
CA ILE A 125 3.45 27.64 -10.48
C ILE A 125 2.67 28.18 -9.29
N GLU A 126 2.86 27.59 -8.12
CA GLU A 126 2.24 28.02 -6.87
C GLU A 126 3.29 28.50 -5.85
N TYR A 127 3.00 29.60 -5.16
CA TYR A 127 3.78 30.06 -4.02
C TYR A 127 3.11 29.58 -2.73
N LEU A 128 3.85 28.87 -1.90
CA LEU A 128 3.40 28.44 -0.58
C LEU A 128 3.59 29.57 0.44
N ASP A 129 2.75 29.62 1.47
CA ASP A 129 2.81 30.63 2.55
C ASP A 129 4.14 30.63 3.33
N ASN A 130 4.91 29.55 3.23
CA ASN A 130 6.24 29.41 3.83
C ASN A 130 7.38 29.96 2.94
N GLY A 131 7.06 30.61 1.82
CA GLY A 131 8.03 31.21 0.89
C GLY A 131 8.64 30.24 -0.13
N GLN A 132 8.21 28.97 -0.15
CA GLN A 132 8.64 28.00 -1.15
C GLN A 132 7.83 28.14 -2.44
N LEU A 133 8.51 27.93 -3.58
CA LEU A 133 7.86 27.89 -4.88
C LEU A 133 7.71 26.44 -5.34
N VAL A 134 6.50 26.10 -5.77
CA VAL A 134 6.14 24.78 -6.28
C VAL A 134 5.89 24.89 -7.78
N VAL A 135 6.66 24.14 -8.58
CA VAL A 135 6.45 24.07 -10.03
C VAL A 135 5.87 22.72 -10.39
N CYS A 136 4.72 22.73 -11.07
CA CYS A 136 4.07 21.55 -11.63
C CYS A 136 4.46 21.40 -13.11
N MET A 137 5.20 20.35 -13.45
CA MET A 137 5.78 20.16 -14.80
C MET A 137 5.25 18.92 -15.51
N TRP A 138 4.83 19.02 -16.78
CA TRP A 138 4.59 17.83 -17.61
C TRP A 138 5.90 17.25 -18.12
N MET A 139 6.20 16.01 -17.71
CA MET A 139 7.26 15.22 -18.34
C MET A 139 6.69 14.54 -19.59
N VAL A 140 7.27 14.87 -20.75
CA VAL A 140 7.00 14.24 -22.06
C VAL A 140 7.80 12.95 -22.24
#